data_AF-A0A940AVI8-F1
#
_entry.id   AF-A0A940AVI8-F1
#
_cell.length_a   1.000
_cell.length_b   1.000
_cell.length_c   1.000
_cell.angle_alpha   90.00
_cell.angle_beta   90.00
_cell.angle_gamma   90.00
#
_symmetry.space_group_name_H-M   'P 1'
#
loop_
_entity.id
_entity.type
_entity.pdbx_description
1 polymer ?
#
loop_
_entity_poly.entity_id
_entity_poly.type
_entity_poly.pdbx_seq_one_letter_code
_entity_poly.pdbx_strand_id
1 'polypeptide(L)'
;MKFAAAVLLALLVHASAFAGARVVVPSLPEAATPDVEVSTNIALNVDAARLQALTLSVAFDACETNEVLVAIGADGDNDGDLSFDEAAIVFGCDCGAWYRADLRTGEVESVATNALVIGKGQFVPAWNRLKVVRRGFGEIGETVEVDEEHVRFDIRVR
;
A
#
# COMPACT_ATOMS: atom_id res chain seq x y z
N MET A 1 21.43 -42.96 -19.41
CA MET A 1 20.73 -41.84 -20.06
C MET A 1 19.86 -41.19 -19.00
N LYS A 2 20.19 -39.95 -18.61
CA LYS A 2 19.54 -39.21 -17.52
C LYS A 2 18.39 -38.40 -18.12
N PHE A 3 17.15 -38.74 -17.81
CA PHE A 3 16.00 -37.89 -18.13
C PHE A 3 15.79 -36.92 -16.98
N ALA A 4 16.10 -35.66 -17.21
CA ALA A 4 15.87 -34.56 -16.28
C ALA A 4 14.36 -34.29 -16.19
N ALA A 5 13.82 -34.29 -14.97
CA ALA A 5 12.45 -33.92 -14.68
C ALA A 5 12.29 -32.41 -14.89
N ALA A 6 11.50 -32.02 -15.89
CA ALA A 6 11.02 -30.66 -16.05
C ALA A 6 9.93 -30.40 -15.00
N VAL A 7 10.27 -29.69 -13.92
CA VAL A 7 9.29 -29.17 -12.97
C VAL A 7 8.81 -27.83 -13.52
N LEU A 8 7.66 -27.86 -14.17
CA LEU A 8 6.92 -26.70 -14.64
C LEU A 8 6.24 -26.06 -13.42
N LEU A 9 6.85 -25.02 -12.83
CA LEU A 9 6.22 -24.24 -11.78
C LEU A 9 5.22 -23.27 -12.43
N ALA A 10 3.95 -23.66 -12.44
CA ALA A 10 2.86 -22.80 -12.90
C ALA A 10 2.66 -21.65 -11.90
N LEU A 11 3.09 -20.44 -12.29
CA LEU A 11 2.68 -19.18 -11.68
C LEU A 11 1.18 -18.98 -11.97
N LEU A 12 0.31 -19.38 -11.03
CA LEU A 12 -1.09 -18.95 -11.06
C LEU A 12 -1.15 -17.47 -10.68
N VAL A 13 -1.12 -16.61 -11.68
CA VAL A 13 -1.62 -15.24 -11.55
C VAL A 13 -3.15 -15.32 -11.57
N HIS A 14 -3.78 -15.31 -10.39
CA HIS A 14 -5.23 -15.15 -10.30
C HIS A 14 -5.59 -13.72 -10.69
N ALA A 15 -5.92 -13.52 -11.97
CA ALA A 15 -6.57 -12.30 -12.43
C ALA A 15 -8.08 -12.41 -12.13
N SER A 16 -8.46 -12.11 -10.89
CA SER A 16 -9.85 -11.88 -10.53
C SER A 16 -10.27 -10.54 -11.13
N ALA A 17 -11.18 -10.56 -12.11
CA ALA A 17 -11.75 -9.36 -12.69
C ALA A 17 -12.79 -8.80 -11.71
N PHE A 18 -12.42 -7.75 -10.97
CA PHE A 18 -13.33 -7.06 -10.06
C PHE A 18 -13.96 -5.85 -10.77
N ALA A 19 -15.27 -5.66 -10.58
CA ALA A 19 -15.98 -4.44 -10.99
C ALA A 19 -15.76 -3.37 -9.92
N GLY A 20 -14.55 -2.80 -9.92
CA GLY A 20 -14.06 -1.90 -8.87
C GLY A 20 -14.65 -0.50 -8.90
N ALA A 21 -15.01 0.07 -7.74
CA ALA A 21 -15.12 1.52 -7.60
C ALA A 21 -13.72 2.16 -7.66
N ARG A 22 -13.56 3.24 -8.43
CA ARG A 22 -12.29 3.95 -8.57
C ARG A 22 -12.22 5.10 -7.59
N VAL A 23 -11.31 5.04 -6.62
CA VAL A 23 -10.96 6.19 -5.77
C VAL A 23 -9.96 7.06 -6.55
N VAL A 24 -10.15 8.38 -6.45
CA VAL A 24 -9.21 9.34 -7.03
C VAL A 24 -8.13 9.62 -5.99
N VAL A 25 -6.89 9.26 -6.32
CA VAL A 25 -5.74 9.70 -5.54
C VAL A 25 -5.35 11.12 -5.92
N PRO A 26 -5.19 12.02 -4.92
CA PRO A 26 -4.64 13.33 -5.20
C PRO A 26 -3.18 13.18 -5.63
N SER A 27 -2.79 13.86 -6.71
CA SER A 27 -1.39 13.94 -7.12
C SER A 27 -0.52 14.39 -5.96
N LEU A 28 0.65 13.77 -5.80
CA LEU A 28 1.64 14.29 -4.86
C LEU A 28 2.06 15.71 -5.27
N PRO A 29 2.35 16.58 -4.30
CA PRO A 29 3.02 17.83 -4.60
C PRO A 29 4.39 17.55 -5.24
N GLU A 30 4.86 18.50 -6.06
CA GLU A 30 6.20 18.41 -6.65
C GLU A 30 7.27 18.51 -5.57
N ALA A 31 8.20 17.56 -5.55
CA ALA A 31 9.33 17.59 -4.61
C ALA A 31 10.33 18.68 -5.05
N ALA A 32 10.66 19.61 -4.15
CA ALA A 32 11.58 20.70 -4.44
C ALA A 32 13.02 20.22 -4.68
N THR A 33 13.42 19.12 -4.03
CA THR A 33 14.72 18.44 -4.18
C THR A 33 14.52 16.92 -4.00
N PRO A 34 15.48 16.06 -4.41
CA PRO A 34 15.34 14.60 -4.29
C PRO A 34 15.18 14.11 -2.85
N ASP A 35 15.69 14.87 -1.88
CA ASP A 35 15.70 14.51 -0.46
C ASP A 35 14.42 14.95 0.27
N VAL A 36 13.51 15.65 -0.40
CA VAL A 36 12.24 16.10 0.20
C VAL A 36 11.21 14.99 0.13
N GLU A 37 10.59 14.73 1.28
CA GLU A 37 9.40 13.90 1.37
C GLU A 37 8.15 14.69 0.97
N VAL A 38 7.34 14.07 0.14
CA VAL A 38 6.03 14.57 -0.29
C VAL A 38 4.96 13.54 0.06
N SER A 39 3.78 14.00 0.43
CA SER A 39 2.70 13.10 0.85
C SER A 39 1.31 13.53 0.38
N THR A 40 0.39 12.56 0.37
CA THR A 40 -1.03 12.72 0.08
C THR A 40 -1.86 11.74 0.91
N ASN A 41 -3.15 12.04 1.09
CA ASN A 41 -4.07 11.19 1.84
C ASN A 41 -5.24 10.73 0.97
N ILE A 42 -5.69 9.50 1.23
CA ILE A 42 -6.72 8.81 0.48
C ILE A 42 -7.77 8.34 1.47
N ALA A 43 -9.04 8.63 1.20
CA ALA A 43 -10.13 8.07 1.99
C ALA A 43 -10.35 6.60 1.60
N LEU A 44 -10.35 5.69 2.57
CA LEU A 44 -10.53 4.27 2.34
C LEU A 44 -11.96 3.93 1.89
N ASN A 45 -12.98 4.66 2.36
CA ASN A 45 -14.40 4.47 2.02
C ASN A 45 -14.83 2.98 1.96
N VAL A 46 -14.42 2.19 2.95
CA VAL A 46 -14.68 0.75 3.04
C VAL A 46 -15.83 0.44 4.01
N ASP A 47 -16.68 -0.54 3.66
CA ASP A 47 -17.62 -1.12 4.61
C ASP A 47 -16.92 -2.25 5.39
N ALA A 48 -16.47 -1.91 6.59
CA ALA A 48 -15.75 -2.84 7.47
C ALA A 48 -16.55 -4.12 7.82
N ALA A 49 -17.88 -4.07 7.79
CA ALA A 49 -18.70 -5.25 8.11
C ALA A 49 -18.59 -6.33 7.03
N ARG A 50 -18.43 -5.89 5.78
CA ARG A 50 -18.42 -6.74 4.58
C ARG A 50 -17.01 -7.10 4.12
N LEU A 51 -16.03 -6.27 4.45
CA LEU A 51 -14.62 -6.47 4.11
C LEU A 51 -14.10 -7.84 4.58
N GLN A 52 -13.54 -8.60 3.64
CA GLN A 52 -12.81 -9.84 3.87
C GLN A 52 -11.30 -9.62 3.81
N ALA A 53 -10.84 -8.77 2.89
CA ALA A 53 -9.44 -8.36 2.80
C ALA A 53 -9.27 -6.98 2.18
N LEU A 54 -8.28 -6.25 2.70
CA LEU A 54 -7.71 -5.05 2.10
C LEU A 54 -6.32 -5.40 1.54
N THR A 55 -6.12 -5.21 0.24
CA THR A 55 -4.84 -5.41 -0.44
C THR A 55 -4.28 -4.05 -0.86
N LEU A 56 -3.05 -3.76 -0.47
CA LEU A 56 -2.27 -2.63 -0.96
C LEU A 56 -1.10 -3.17 -1.77
N SER A 57 -0.99 -2.83 -3.05
CA SER A 57 0.16 -3.15 -3.88
C SER A 57 0.85 -1.87 -4.31
N VAL A 58 2.16 -1.83 -4.19
CA VAL A 58 2.97 -0.67 -4.56
C VAL A 58 3.89 -1.05 -5.71
N ALA A 59 3.73 -0.42 -6.86
CA ALA A 59 4.69 -0.48 -7.95
C ALA A 59 5.62 0.73 -7.85
N PHE A 60 6.90 0.47 -7.57
CA PHE A 60 7.91 1.50 -7.34
C PHE A 60 9.27 1.04 -7.87
N ASP A 61 9.93 1.89 -8.65
CA ASP A 61 11.29 1.65 -9.15
C ASP A 61 12.31 2.01 -8.06
N ALA A 62 12.49 1.08 -7.11
CA ALA A 62 13.36 1.31 -5.97
C ALA A 62 14.83 1.46 -6.37
N CYS A 63 15.53 2.39 -5.70
CA CYS A 63 16.96 2.63 -5.83
C CYS A 63 17.57 2.88 -4.44
N GLU A 64 18.89 3.07 -4.36
CA GLU A 64 19.61 3.23 -3.08
C GLU A 64 19.30 4.55 -2.33
N THR A 65 18.46 5.44 -2.89
CA THR A 65 18.22 6.79 -2.32
C THR A 65 16.75 7.15 -2.19
N ASN A 66 15.86 6.38 -2.81
CA ASN A 66 14.43 6.68 -2.82
C ASN A 66 13.66 5.85 -1.80
N GLU A 67 12.50 6.36 -1.43
CA GLU A 67 11.59 5.71 -0.50
C GLU A 67 10.16 5.89 -0.96
N VAL A 68 9.35 4.87 -0.76
CA VAL A 68 7.89 4.95 -0.81
C VAL A 68 7.34 4.24 0.41
N LEU A 69 6.33 4.84 1.05
CA LEU A 69 5.56 4.14 2.06
C LEU A 69 4.08 4.49 1.96
N VAL A 70 3.27 3.56 2.42
CA VAL A 70 1.83 3.70 2.58
C VAL A 70 1.51 3.41 4.04
N ALA A 71 0.90 4.39 4.72
CA ALA A 71 0.40 4.23 6.07
C ALA A 71 -1.12 4.03 6.05
N ILE A 72 -1.64 3.26 7.01
CA ILE A 72 -3.06 3.01 7.20
C ILE A 72 -3.42 3.32 8.64
N GLY A 73 -4.52 4.03 8.87
CA GLY A 73 -4.95 4.36 10.22
C GLY A 73 -6.30 5.05 10.29
N ALA A 74 -6.57 5.59 11.48
CA ALA A 74 -7.80 6.32 11.78
C ALA A 74 -7.46 7.79 12.00
N ASP A 75 -7.94 8.64 11.09
CA ASP A 75 -7.95 10.09 11.23
C ASP A 75 -8.91 10.45 12.38
N GLY A 76 -8.30 10.69 13.54
CA GLY A 76 -8.98 10.74 14.84
C GLY A 76 -9.43 12.15 15.20
N ASP A 77 -8.71 13.17 14.72
CA ASP A 77 -9.09 14.57 14.87
C ASP A 77 -9.97 15.10 13.71
N ASN A 78 -10.12 14.32 12.63
CA ASN A 78 -10.91 14.63 11.43
C ASN A 78 -10.37 15.83 10.63
N ASP A 79 -9.06 16.08 10.67
CA ASP A 79 -8.43 17.13 9.87
C ASP A 79 -8.20 16.72 8.40
N GLY A 80 -8.33 15.42 8.12
CA GLY A 80 -8.19 14.83 6.80
C GLY A 80 -6.77 14.47 6.38
N ASP A 81 -5.80 14.72 7.24
CA ASP A 81 -4.45 14.15 7.20
C ASP A 81 -4.43 12.86 8.04
N LEU A 82 -3.61 11.90 7.65
CA LEU A 82 -3.28 10.78 8.53
C LEU A 82 -1.87 11.01 9.05
N SER A 83 -1.75 11.54 10.26
CA SER A 83 -0.44 11.70 10.89
C SER A 83 0.19 10.35 11.24
N PHE A 84 1.51 10.31 11.48
CA PHE A 84 2.16 9.07 11.90
C PHE A 84 1.72 8.61 13.30
N ASP A 85 1.22 9.51 14.14
CA ASP A 85 0.66 9.18 15.46
C ASP A 85 -0.73 8.51 15.34
N GLU A 86 -1.43 8.73 14.23
CA GLU A 86 -2.73 8.12 13.90
C GLU A 86 -2.61 6.85 13.04
N ALA A 87 -1.46 6.69 12.39
CA ALA A 87 -1.14 5.51 11.61
C ALA A 87 -0.97 4.27 12.51
N ALA A 88 -1.53 3.16 12.08
CA ALA A 88 -1.41 1.87 12.76
C ALA A 88 -0.43 0.93 12.07
N ILE A 89 -0.43 0.92 10.73
CA ILE A 89 0.47 0.10 9.92
C ILE A 89 1.14 0.99 8.89
N VAL A 90 2.43 0.77 8.67
CA VAL A 90 3.20 1.31 7.55
C VAL A 90 3.72 0.14 6.71
N PHE A 91 3.63 0.29 5.40
CA PHE A 91 4.20 -0.64 4.43
C PHE A 91 4.93 0.15 3.36
N GLY A 92 6.18 -0.19 3.08
CA GLY A 92 6.99 0.61 2.19
C GLY A 92 8.24 -0.08 1.69
N CYS A 93 8.97 0.64 0.86
CA CYS A 93 10.30 0.30 0.39
C CYS A 93 11.22 1.49 0.68
N ASP A 94 12.26 1.27 1.47
CA ASP A 94 13.31 2.25 1.71
C ASP A 94 14.62 1.70 1.17
N CYS A 95 15.28 2.46 0.29
CA CYS A 95 16.57 2.12 -0.31
C CYS A 95 16.60 0.71 -0.96
N GLY A 96 15.47 0.26 -1.54
CA GLY A 96 15.35 -1.06 -2.17
C GLY A 96 14.93 -2.21 -1.24
N ALA A 97 14.81 -1.97 0.07
CA ALA A 97 14.35 -2.96 1.05
C ALA A 97 12.88 -2.75 1.38
N TRP A 98 12.05 -3.77 1.11
CA TRP A 98 10.64 -3.75 1.49
C TRP A 98 10.47 -4.07 2.98
N TYR A 99 9.57 -3.33 3.63
CA TYR A 99 9.28 -3.47 5.04
C TYR A 99 7.80 -3.28 5.35
N ARG A 100 7.39 -3.85 6.47
CA ARG A 100 6.13 -3.56 7.15
C ARG A 100 6.44 -3.18 8.60
N ALA A 101 5.79 -2.15 9.11
CA ALA A 101 5.84 -1.76 10.51
C ALA A 101 4.43 -1.72 11.10
N ASP A 102 4.28 -2.27 12.30
CA ASP A 102 3.12 -2.03 13.16
C ASP A 102 3.50 -0.94 14.16
N LEU A 103 2.94 0.26 13.96
CA LEU A 103 3.28 1.42 14.78
C LEU A 103 2.70 1.33 16.20
N ARG A 104 1.74 0.41 16.44
CA ARG A 104 1.15 0.21 17.77
C ARG A 104 2.05 -0.63 18.65
N THR A 105 2.77 -1.58 18.06
CA THR A 105 3.71 -2.47 18.78
C THR A 105 5.16 -2.02 18.63
N GLY A 106 5.47 -1.19 17.63
CA GLY A 106 6.83 -0.83 17.23
C GLY A 106 7.55 -1.96 16.48
N GLU A 107 6.84 -3.04 16.12
CA GLU A 107 7.42 -4.15 15.38
C GLU A 107 7.68 -3.75 13.93
N VAL A 108 8.88 -4.05 13.44
CA VAL A 108 9.27 -3.82 12.05
C VAL A 108 9.78 -5.15 11.48
N GLU A 109 9.22 -5.55 10.35
CA GLU A 109 9.58 -6.76 9.64
C GLU A 109 10.02 -6.43 8.20
N SER A 110 11.06 -7.12 7.74
CA SER A 110 11.40 -7.12 6.32
C SER A 110 10.48 -8.10 5.58
N VAL A 111 9.92 -7.66 4.47
CA VAL A 111 9.00 -8.46 3.66
C VAL A 111 9.55 -8.64 2.25
N ALA A 112 9.28 -9.79 1.63
CA ALA A 112 9.81 -10.12 0.29
C ALA A 112 8.89 -9.66 -0.87
N THR A 113 7.87 -8.86 -0.57
CA THR A 113 6.77 -8.53 -1.50
C THR A 113 6.49 -7.04 -1.49
N ASN A 114 6.06 -6.54 -2.64
CA ASN A 114 5.58 -5.18 -2.84
C ASN A 114 4.07 -5.04 -2.58
N ALA A 115 3.46 -6.03 -1.93
CA ALA A 115 2.05 -6.02 -1.58
C ALA A 115 1.81 -6.40 -0.11
N LEU A 116 0.96 -5.63 0.56
CA LEU A 116 0.42 -5.89 1.89
C LEU A 116 -1.02 -6.39 1.78
N VAL A 117 -1.33 -7.47 2.47
CA VAL A 117 -2.70 -7.98 2.62
C VAL A 117 -3.10 -7.91 4.09
N ILE A 118 -4.22 -7.26 4.36
CA ILE A 118 -4.82 -7.14 5.69
C ILE A 118 -6.14 -7.90 5.65
N GLY A 119 -6.20 -9.03 6.35
CA GLY A 119 -7.43 -9.81 6.46
C GLY A 119 -8.45 -9.15 7.39
N LYS A 120 -9.71 -9.59 7.29
CA LYS A 120 -10.82 -9.14 8.15
C LYS A 120 -10.51 -9.09 9.65
N GLY A 121 -9.78 -10.07 10.17
CA GLY A 121 -9.42 -10.13 11.60
C GLY A 121 -8.32 -9.16 12.03
N GLN A 122 -7.60 -8.56 11.08
CA GLN A 122 -6.54 -7.59 11.32
C GLN A 122 -7.00 -6.15 11.02
N PHE A 123 -7.99 -5.98 10.15
CA PHE A 123 -8.57 -4.68 9.85
C PHE A 123 -9.30 -4.12 11.07
N VAL A 124 -9.03 -2.86 11.41
CA VAL A 124 -9.71 -2.15 12.49
C VAL A 124 -10.82 -1.30 11.87
N PRO A 125 -12.11 -1.45 12.28
CA PRO A 125 -13.22 -0.71 11.67
C PRO A 125 -13.13 0.81 11.71
N ALA A 126 -12.31 1.37 12.61
CA ALA A 126 -12.06 2.81 12.70
C ALA A 126 -11.11 3.32 11.60
N TRP A 127 -10.38 2.45 10.91
CA TRP A 127 -9.47 2.88 9.85
C TRP A 127 -10.24 3.41 8.66
N ASN A 128 -9.91 4.65 8.27
CA ASN A 128 -10.64 5.42 7.29
C ASN A 128 -9.72 6.15 6.29
N ARG A 129 -8.39 6.11 6.49
CA ARG A 129 -7.42 6.79 5.65
C ARG A 129 -6.24 5.90 5.27
N LEU A 130 -5.69 6.19 4.09
CA LEU A 130 -4.32 5.87 3.70
C LEU A 130 -3.53 7.16 3.56
N LYS A 131 -2.26 7.14 3.96
CA LYS A 131 -1.28 8.15 3.56
C LYS A 131 -0.26 7.53 2.66
N VAL A 132 0.08 8.20 1.57
CA VAL A 132 1.19 7.81 0.71
C VAL A 132 2.27 8.86 0.86
N VAL A 133 3.48 8.43 1.20
CA VAL A 133 4.66 9.29 1.31
C VAL A 133 5.71 8.79 0.33
N ARG A 134 6.43 9.73 -0.29
CA ARG A 134 7.58 9.42 -1.14
C ARG A 134 8.73 10.38 -0.90
N ARG A 135 9.96 9.85 -0.92
CA ARG A 135 11.21 10.60 -1.11
C ARG A 135 11.81 10.27 -2.48
N GLY A 136 12.12 11.29 -3.28
CA GLY A 136 12.67 11.14 -4.65
C GLY A 136 11.80 11.79 -5.75
N PHE A 137 12.12 11.52 -7.02
CA PHE A 137 11.43 12.09 -8.20
C PHE A 137 10.32 11.20 -8.78
N GLY A 138 9.40 11.85 -9.51
CA GLY A 138 8.37 11.24 -10.36
C GLY A 138 6.90 11.52 -9.95
N GLU A 139 5.94 10.78 -10.50
CA GLU A 139 4.49 11.01 -10.33
C GLU A 139 3.78 9.78 -9.73
N ILE A 140 2.74 9.99 -8.92
CA ILE A 140 1.85 8.89 -8.50
C ILE A 140 0.71 8.71 -9.48
N GLY A 141 0.55 7.49 -9.96
CA GLY A 141 -0.68 6.99 -10.56
C GLY A 141 -1.30 5.94 -9.64
N GLU A 142 -2.61 5.98 -9.45
CA GLU A 142 -3.35 4.98 -8.69
C GLU A 142 -4.40 4.28 -9.55
N THR A 143 -4.57 2.99 -9.31
CA THR A 143 -5.77 2.26 -9.65
C THR A 143 -6.34 1.68 -8.36
N VAL A 144 -7.61 1.98 -8.06
CA VAL A 144 -8.36 1.31 -7.00
C VAL A 144 -9.40 0.42 -7.63
N GLU A 145 -9.46 -0.80 -7.13
CA GLU A 145 -10.49 -1.78 -7.43
C GLU A 145 -11.20 -2.14 -6.13
N VAL A 146 -12.44 -1.66 -5.98
CA VAL A 146 -13.30 -1.98 -4.82
C VAL A 146 -14.45 -2.87 -5.23
N ASP A 147 -14.49 -4.10 -4.71
CA ASP A 147 -15.74 -4.85 -4.57
C ASP A 147 -16.19 -4.86 -3.10
N GLU A 148 -17.41 -5.33 -2.86
CA GLU A 148 -18.03 -5.24 -1.53
C GLU A 148 -17.36 -6.14 -0.46
N GLU A 149 -16.60 -7.15 -0.88
CA GLU A 149 -15.88 -8.10 -0.02
C GLU A 149 -14.37 -7.87 -0.03
N HIS A 150 -13.81 -7.38 -1.14
CA HIS A 150 -12.38 -7.14 -1.29
C HIS A 150 -12.09 -5.74 -1.80
N VAL A 151 -11.14 -5.10 -1.15
CA VAL A 151 -10.68 -3.77 -1.52
C VAL A 151 -9.22 -3.88 -1.93
N ARG A 152 -8.88 -3.47 -3.14
CA ARG A 152 -7.53 -3.48 -3.67
C ARG A 152 -7.11 -2.07 -4.10
N PHE A 153 -6.01 -1.59 -3.53
CA PHE A 153 -5.32 -0.39 -3.98
C PHE A 153 -4.04 -0.84 -4.71
N ASP A 154 -3.94 -0.51 -5.99
CA ASP A 154 -2.70 -0.61 -6.75
C ASP A 154 -2.12 0.81 -6.91
N ILE A 155 -1.16 1.13 -6.06
CA ILE A 155 -0.46 2.40 -6.05
C ILE A 155 0.77 2.25 -6.95
N ARG A 156 0.88 3.06 -7.99
CA ARG A 156 2.06 3.13 -8.85
C ARG A 156 2.76 4.46 -8.62
N VAL A 157 3.98 4.38 -8.11
CA VAL A 157 4.87 5.51 -7.94
C VAL A 157 5.94 5.42 -9.02
N ARG A 158 5.87 6.33 -9.99
CA ARG A 158 6.90 6.53 -11.02
C ARG A 158 7.87 7.60 -10.58
#